data_AF-A0A917AIQ2-F1
#
_entry.id   AF-A0A917AIQ2-F1
#
_cell.length_a   1.000
_cell.length_b   1.000
_cell.length_c   1.000
_cell.angle_alpha   90.00
_cell.angle_beta   90.00
_cell.angle_gamma   90.00
#
_symmetry.space_group_name_H-M   'P 1'
#
loop_
_entity.id
_entity.type
_entity.pdbx_description
1 polymer ?
#
loop_
_entity_poly.entity_id
_entity_poly.type
_entity_poly.pdbx_seq_one_letter_code
_entity_poly.pdbx_strand_id
1 'polypeptide(L)'
;MHLKALLLAGAAFGLLGCVTSDDPSEGGFFNGVSGISSGTYEGRIAEREQSVDEAEARNEALATEQARLSSQISSARSELAKLKLRILNQRNAAGSLDAGTEARVQSVLNAQPAGRTQSEHLAALRKTITDAKALSADLAKLSG
;
A
#
# COMPACT_ATOMS: atom_id res chain seq x y z
N MET A 1 -10.64 25.78 -61.90
CA MET A 1 -9.88 26.18 -63.11
C MET A 1 -10.09 27.66 -63.33
N HIS A 2 -8.99 28.44 -63.28
CA HIS A 2 -8.81 29.78 -63.88
C HIS A 2 -9.72 30.91 -63.33
N LEU A 3 -9.33 32.18 -63.22
CA LEU A 3 -8.15 32.93 -63.63
C LEU A 3 -8.27 34.31 -62.94
N LYS A 4 -7.12 34.91 -62.59
CA LYS A 4 -6.74 36.34 -62.75
C LYS A 4 -7.91 37.31 -63.01
N ALA A 5 -8.09 38.43 -62.33
CA ALA A 5 -7.18 39.52 -61.97
C ALA A 5 -8.08 40.52 -61.20
N LEU A 6 -7.60 41.52 -60.44
CA LEU A 6 -7.02 42.72 -61.02
C LEU A 6 -6.98 43.81 -59.92
N LEU A 7 -5.80 44.43 -59.70
CA LEU A 7 -5.54 45.78 -59.15
C LEU A 7 -5.93 46.01 -57.67
N LEU A 8 -5.21 46.75 -56.82
CA LEU A 8 -4.16 47.74 -57.01
C LEU A 8 -3.47 47.97 -55.65
N ALA A 9 -2.15 48.07 -55.66
CA ALA A 9 -1.30 48.98 -54.86
C ALA A 9 -1.62 49.24 -53.36
N GLY A 10 -0.70 48.82 -52.50
CA GLY A 10 -0.59 49.34 -51.13
C GLY A 10 0.68 48.84 -50.44
N ALA A 11 1.82 49.43 -50.79
CA ALA A 11 3.10 49.15 -50.15
C ALA A 11 3.12 49.60 -48.69
N ALA A 12 3.46 48.71 -47.76
CA ALA A 12 4.07 49.00 -46.46
C ALA A 12 4.61 47.67 -45.87
N PHE A 13 5.91 47.41 -45.97
CA PHE A 13 6.87 47.57 -44.87
C PHE A 13 6.60 46.69 -43.63
N GLY A 14 7.57 45.80 -43.33
CA GLY A 14 7.65 45.00 -42.09
C GLY A 14 7.81 43.50 -42.39
N LEU A 15 8.90 43.04 -43.00
CA LEU A 15 10.11 42.60 -42.30
C LEU A 15 9.83 41.92 -40.94
N LEU A 16 9.88 40.59 -40.96
CA LEU A 16 10.68 39.79 -40.04
C LEU A 16 10.58 40.17 -38.55
N GLY A 17 9.44 39.85 -37.93
CA GLY A 17 9.30 39.78 -36.48
C GLY A 17 9.59 38.38 -35.94
N CYS A 18 10.77 37.83 -36.23
CA CYS A 18 11.31 36.66 -35.56
C CYS A 18 12.74 36.99 -35.13
N VAL A 19 12.85 37.79 -34.07
CA VAL A 19 14.06 37.89 -33.25
C VAL A 19 13.59 37.59 -31.83
N THR A 20 13.74 36.33 -31.47
CA THR A 20 13.93 35.93 -30.08
C THR A 20 15.34 36.40 -29.75
N SER A 21 15.46 37.50 -29.00
CA SER A 21 16.74 37.93 -28.44
C SER A 21 17.16 36.86 -27.43
N ASP A 22 18.15 36.04 -27.80
CA ASP A 22 18.89 35.13 -26.92
C ASP A 22 20.02 35.89 -26.19
N ASP A 23 19.83 37.17 -25.89
CA ASP A 23 20.73 37.94 -25.04
C ASP A 23 20.35 37.71 -23.56
N PRO A 24 21.15 36.96 -22.78
CA PRO A 24 20.90 36.78 -21.35
C PRO A 24 21.00 38.10 -20.56
N SER A 25 21.57 39.15 -21.18
CA SER A 25 21.66 40.51 -20.64
C SER A 25 20.36 41.31 -20.79
N GLU A 26 19.54 40.99 -21.80
CA GLU A 26 18.20 41.59 -22.02
C GLU A 26 17.08 40.80 -21.32
N GLY A 27 17.37 39.56 -20.89
CA GLY A 27 16.65 38.85 -19.83
C GLY A 27 16.88 39.53 -18.48
N GLY A 28 16.60 40.83 -18.41
CA GLY A 28 16.96 41.70 -17.30
C GLY A 28 16.41 41.19 -15.98
N PHE A 29 17.18 41.46 -14.93
CA PHE A 29 16.86 41.34 -13.50
C PHE A 29 15.36 41.46 -13.17
N PHE A 30 14.60 42.32 -13.86
CA PHE A 30 13.15 42.48 -13.74
C PHE A 30 12.31 41.21 -13.97
N ASN A 31 12.70 40.30 -14.87
CA ASN A 31 11.96 39.04 -15.09
C ASN A 31 12.22 38.04 -13.95
N GLY A 32 13.45 37.96 -13.44
CA GLY A 32 13.80 37.18 -12.25
C GLY A 32 13.23 37.74 -10.95
N VAL A 33 13.15 39.07 -10.82
CA VAL A 33 12.58 39.77 -9.65
C VAL A 33 11.06 39.76 -9.67
N SER A 34 10.40 39.66 -10.82
CA SER A 34 8.95 39.45 -10.89
C SER A 34 8.51 38.11 -10.25
N GLY A 35 9.37 37.09 -10.30
CA GLY A 35 9.20 35.83 -9.56
C GLY A 35 9.48 35.95 -8.07
N ILE A 36 10.49 36.75 -7.69
CA ILE A 36 10.86 37.00 -6.28
C ILE A 36 9.84 37.90 -5.56
N SER A 37 9.23 38.86 -6.25
CA SER A 37 8.24 39.79 -5.70
C SER A 37 6.81 39.20 -5.61
N SER A 38 6.55 38.05 -6.23
CA SER A 38 5.19 37.49 -6.37
C SER A 38 4.82 36.45 -5.32
N GLY A 39 5.69 36.16 -4.34
CA GLY A 39 5.44 35.13 -3.31
C GLY A 39 5.47 33.70 -3.87
N THR A 40 5.88 33.52 -5.13
CA THR A 40 5.89 32.21 -5.79
C THR A 40 6.94 31.27 -5.23
N TYR A 41 8.04 31.81 -4.69
CA TYR A 41 9.06 31.00 -4.01
C TYR A 41 8.56 30.49 -2.65
N GLU A 42 7.97 31.38 -1.86
CA GLU A 42 7.34 31.09 -0.57
C GLU A 42 6.20 30.08 -0.75
N GLY A 43 5.38 30.24 -1.79
CA GLY A 43 4.34 29.26 -2.13
C GLY A 43 4.90 27.87 -2.44
N ARG A 44 6.00 27.79 -3.20
CA ARG A 44 6.67 26.50 -3.48
C ARG A 44 7.33 25.89 -2.24
N ILE A 45 7.80 26.69 -1.30
CA ILE A 45 8.30 26.19 -0.02
C ILE A 45 7.13 25.64 0.79
N ALA A 46 6.04 26.40 0.93
CA ALA A 46 4.86 25.97 1.69
C ALA A 46 4.25 24.68 1.11
N GLU A 47 4.15 24.55 -0.21
CA GLU A 47 3.70 23.30 -0.87
C GLU A 47 4.61 22.11 -0.56
N ARG A 48 5.94 22.34 -0.51
CA ARG A 48 6.92 21.29 -0.19
C ARG A 48 6.83 20.89 1.28
N GLU A 49 6.79 21.87 2.17
CA GLU A 49 6.62 21.64 3.62
C GLU A 49 5.34 20.85 3.88
N GLN A 50 4.22 21.27 3.30
CA GLN A 50 2.97 20.52 3.39
C GLN A 50 3.10 19.09 2.85
N SER A 51 3.77 18.90 1.71
CA SER A 51 3.95 17.56 1.14
C SER A 51 4.82 16.64 2.01
N VAL A 52 5.80 17.21 2.72
CA VAL A 52 6.66 16.51 3.67
C VAL A 52 5.85 16.14 4.91
N ASP A 53 5.14 17.09 5.50
CA ASP A 53 4.29 16.86 6.68
C ASP A 53 3.25 15.75 6.42
N GLU A 54 2.62 15.76 5.24
CA GLU A 54 1.68 14.72 4.84
C GLU A 54 2.37 13.35 4.64
N ALA A 55 3.59 13.34 4.11
CA ALA A 55 4.34 12.09 3.93
C ALA A 55 4.78 11.50 5.28
N GLU A 56 5.22 12.35 6.21
CA GLU A 56 5.58 11.95 7.57
C GLU A 56 4.37 11.38 8.30
N ALA A 57 3.23 12.07 8.28
CA ALA A 57 1.99 11.59 8.89
C ALA A 57 1.54 10.24 8.31
N ARG A 58 1.65 10.04 6.98
CA ARG A 58 1.36 8.75 6.33
C ARG A 58 2.33 7.66 6.78
N ASN A 59 3.62 7.97 6.89
CA ASN A 59 4.62 7.01 7.33
C ASN A 59 4.40 6.57 8.78
N GLU A 60 4.07 7.49 9.68
CA GLU A 60 3.73 7.18 11.08
C GLU A 60 2.49 6.29 11.19
N ALA A 61 1.45 6.59 10.41
CA ALA A 61 0.25 5.77 10.35
C ALA A 61 0.55 4.35 9.86
N LEU A 62 1.36 4.21 8.81
CA LEU A 62 1.78 2.91 8.28
C LEU A 62 2.64 2.13 9.28
N ALA A 63 3.57 2.79 9.97
CA ALA A 63 4.41 2.15 11.00
C ALA A 63 3.55 1.63 12.17
N THR A 64 2.58 2.42 12.61
CA THR A 64 1.63 2.03 13.66
C THR A 64 0.81 0.82 13.23
N GLU A 65 0.29 0.83 12.00
CA GLU A 65 -0.48 -0.29 11.46
C GLU A 65 0.36 -1.56 11.33
N GLN A 66 1.63 -1.42 10.91
CA GLN A 66 2.58 -2.53 10.82
C GLN A 66 2.84 -3.16 12.20
N ALA A 67 3.08 -2.34 13.21
CA ALA A 67 3.28 -2.80 14.59
C ALA A 67 2.03 -3.52 15.12
N ARG A 68 0.85 -2.97 14.85
CA ARG A 68 -0.44 -3.56 15.24
C ARG A 68 -0.68 -4.93 14.59
N LEU A 69 -0.39 -5.07 13.29
CA LEU A 69 -0.52 -6.35 12.57
C LEU A 69 0.50 -7.38 13.07
N SER A 70 1.75 -6.97 13.27
CA SER A 70 2.80 -7.83 13.81
C SER A 70 2.43 -8.41 15.19
N SER A 71 1.92 -7.55 16.09
CA SER A 71 1.42 -7.98 17.40
C SER A 71 0.28 -8.99 17.28
N GLN A 72 -0.72 -8.73 16.43
CA GLN A 72 -1.83 -9.66 16.20
C GLN A 72 -1.37 -11.00 15.62
N ILE A 73 -0.41 -11.00 14.70
CA ILE A 73 0.17 -12.23 14.14
C ILE A 73 0.88 -13.02 15.23
N SER A 74 1.67 -12.36 16.08
CA SER A 74 2.37 -13.00 17.19
C SER A 74 1.40 -13.65 18.18
N SER A 75 0.37 -12.91 18.61
CA SER A 75 -0.67 -13.44 19.49
C SER A 75 -1.42 -14.62 18.84
N ALA A 76 -1.81 -14.50 17.57
CA ALA A 76 -2.49 -15.57 16.85
C ALA A 76 -1.63 -16.84 16.73
N ARG A 77 -0.32 -16.70 16.48
CA ARG A 77 0.62 -17.83 16.46
C ARG A 77 0.71 -18.53 17.81
N SER A 78 0.80 -17.77 18.91
CA SER A 78 0.82 -18.33 20.26
C SER A 78 -0.46 -19.12 20.56
N GLU A 79 -1.62 -18.56 20.20
CA GLU A 79 -2.91 -19.23 20.38
C GLU A 79 -3.02 -20.51 19.53
N LEU A 80 -2.57 -20.46 18.27
CA LEU A 80 -2.53 -21.64 17.42
C LEU A 80 -1.63 -22.73 18.00
N ALA A 81 -0.46 -22.39 18.53
CA ALA A 81 0.45 -23.35 19.16
C ALA A 81 -0.20 -24.01 20.39
N LYS A 82 -0.85 -23.23 21.26
CA LYS A 82 -1.60 -23.77 22.42
C LYS A 82 -2.71 -24.71 21.97
N LEU A 83 -3.45 -24.37 20.91
CA LEU A 83 -4.50 -25.23 20.35
C LEU A 83 -3.95 -26.53 19.78
N LYS A 84 -2.82 -26.48 19.04
CA LYS A 84 -2.17 -27.70 18.53
C LYS A 84 -1.75 -28.63 19.67
N LEU A 85 -1.17 -28.10 20.74
CA LEU A 85 -0.82 -28.89 21.93
C LEU A 85 -2.06 -29.51 22.59
N ARG A 86 -3.15 -28.75 22.71
CA ARG A 86 -4.42 -29.28 23.25
C ARG A 86 -4.95 -30.43 22.40
N ILE A 87 -4.97 -30.26 21.08
CA ILE A 87 -5.43 -31.29 20.13
C ILE A 87 -4.57 -32.55 20.25
N LEU A 88 -3.25 -32.41 20.34
CA LEU A 88 -2.34 -33.55 20.56
C LEU A 88 -2.69 -34.32 21.84
N ASN A 89 -2.91 -33.61 22.95
CA ASN A 89 -3.27 -34.24 24.22
C ASN A 89 -4.63 -34.94 24.14
N GLN A 90 -5.63 -34.29 23.53
CA GLN A 90 -6.96 -34.88 23.34
C GLN A 90 -6.90 -36.13 22.45
N ARG A 91 -6.15 -36.06 21.34
CA ARG A 91 -5.95 -37.21 20.45
C ARG A 91 -5.29 -38.37 21.17
N ASN A 92 -4.27 -38.11 21.99
CA ASN A 92 -3.61 -39.16 22.77
C ASN A 92 -4.53 -39.79 23.83
N ALA A 93 -5.49 -39.02 24.36
CA ALA A 93 -6.50 -39.52 25.30
C ALA A 93 -7.63 -40.29 24.61
N ALA A 94 -8.00 -39.92 23.38
CA ALA A 94 -9.15 -40.47 22.65
C ALA A 94 -8.92 -41.89 22.08
N GLY A 95 -7.71 -42.45 22.17
CA GLY A 95 -7.40 -43.79 21.68
C GLY A 95 -7.54 -43.89 20.16
N SER A 96 -8.45 -44.74 19.67
CA SER A 96 -8.67 -44.92 18.23
C SER A 96 -9.65 -43.89 17.68
N LEU A 97 -9.18 -43.06 16.76
CA LEU A 97 -10.01 -42.14 15.98
C LEU A 97 -10.37 -42.76 14.61
N ASP A 98 -11.50 -42.35 14.03
CA ASP A 98 -11.80 -42.71 12.64
C ASP A 98 -10.83 -42.02 11.67
N ALA A 99 -10.71 -42.59 10.46
CA ALA A 99 -9.76 -42.09 9.45
C ALA A 99 -10.00 -40.63 9.05
N GLY A 100 -11.26 -40.16 9.06
CA GLY A 100 -11.60 -38.77 8.73
C GLY A 100 -11.14 -37.80 9.81
N THR A 101 -11.35 -38.15 11.08
CA THR A 101 -10.89 -37.34 12.22
C THR A 101 -9.38 -37.31 12.32
N GLU A 102 -8.68 -38.43 12.11
CA GLU A 102 -7.21 -38.46 12.12
C GLU A 102 -6.62 -37.59 10.99
N ALA A 103 -7.23 -37.62 9.79
CA ALA A 103 -6.81 -36.75 8.69
C ALA A 103 -6.98 -35.25 9.03
N ARG A 104 -8.08 -34.88 9.70
CA ARG A 104 -8.31 -33.51 10.17
C ARG A 104 -7.29 -33.09 11.23
N VAL A 105 -6.98 -33.97 12.19
CA VAL A 105 -5.92 -33.76 13.20
C VAL A 105 -4.58 -33.50 12.50
N GLN A 106 -4.18 -34.38 11.59
CA GLN A 106 -2.91 -34.25 10.89
C GLN A 106 -2.85 -32.98 10.03
N SER A 107 -3.96 -32.59 9.40
CA SER A 107 -4.06 -31.33 8.66
C SER A 107 -3.83 -30.11 9.57
N VAL A 108 -4.49 -30.03 10.72
CA VAL A 108 -4.34 -28.91 11.65
C VAL A 108 -2.93 -28.86 12.24
N LEU A 109 -2.36 -30.01 12.62
CA LEU A 109 -1.02 -30.08 13.20
C LEU A 109 0.05 -29.65 12.20
N ASN A 110 -0.08 -30.05 10.94
CA ASN A 110 0.87 -29.69 9.88
C ASN A 110 0.57 -28.36 9.20
N ALA A 111 -0.56 -27.72 9.51
CA ALA A 111 -0.91 -26.43 8.92
C ALA A 111 0.16 -25.38 9.22
N GLN A 112 0.65 -24.75 8.15
CA GLN A 112 1.56 -23.60 8.18
C GLN A 112 0.85 -22.43 7.49
N PRO A 113 0.06 -21.64 8.25
CA PRO A 113 -0.68 -20.52 7.68
C PRO A 113 0.31 -19.47 7.17
N ALA A 114 0.16 -19.07 5.92
CA ALA A 114 1.02 -18.08 5.27
C ALA A 114 0.19 -17.16 4.37
N GLY A 115 0.73 -15.98 4.07
CA GLY A 115 0.14 -15.00 3.17
C GLY A 115 1.22 -14.08 2.59
N ARG A 116 0.96 -13.44 1.46
CA ARG A 116 1.92 -12.53 0.80
C ARG A 116 2.01 -11.20 1.52
N THR A 117 0.96 -10.81 2.23
CA THR A 117 0.91 -9.64 3.10
C THR A 117 0.67 -10.04 4.55
N GLN A 118 0.96 -9.14 5.50
CA GLN A 118 0.66 -9.37 6.92
C GLN A 118 -0.84 -9.58 7.17
N SER A 119 -1.70 -8.84 6.47
CA SER A 119 -3.16 -8.99 6.57
C SER A 119 -3.62 -10.35 6.05
N GLU A 120 -3.10 -10.82 4.90
CA GLU A 120 -3.38 -12.15 4.37
C GLU A 120 -2.91 -13.24 5.35
N HIS A 121 -1.71 -13.09 5.92
CA HIS A 121 -1.15 -14.02 6.90
C HIS A 121 -2.02 -14.10 8.16
N LEU A 122 -2.45 -12.95 8.69
CA LEU A 122 -3.33 -12.88 9.84
C LEU A 122 -4.69 -13.54 9.57
N ALA A 123 -5.26 -13.33 8.38
CA ALA A 123 -6.50 -13.98 7.97
C ALA A 123 -6.34 -15.51 7.89
N ALA A 124 -5.23 -15.99 7.32
CA ALA A 124 -4.90 -17.41 7.28
C ALA A 124 -4.77 -18.01 8.68
N LEU A 125 -4.05 -17.33 9.60
CA LEU A 125 -3.93 -17.75 11.00
C LEU A 125 -5.29 -17.85 11.69
N ARG A 126 -6.15 -16.83 11.53
CA ARG A 126 -7.49 -16.81 12.13
C ARG A 126 -8.37 -17.95 11.64
N LYS A 127 -8.29 -18.26 10.34
CA LYS A 127 -9.00 -19.41 9.76
C LYS A 127 -8.54 -20.71 10.40
N THR A 128 -7.23 -20.97 10.41
CA THR A 128 -6.68 -22.20 11.01
C THR A 128 -6.98 -22.32 12.50
N ILE A 129 -6.97 -21.21 13.25
CA ILE A 129 -7.38 -21.19 14.66
C ILE A 129 -8.85 -21.61 14.81
N THR A 130 -9.73 -21.14 13.93
CA THR A 130 -11.16 -21.50 13.93
C THR A 130 -11.34 -22.99 13.66
N ASP A 131 -10.65 -23.51 12.65
CA ASP A 131 -10.67 -24.93 12.30
C ASP A 131 -10.13 -25.80 13.45
N ALA A 132 -9.04 -25.37 14.09
CA ALA A 132 -8.44 -26.05 15.24
C ALA A 132 -9.37 -26.03 16.46
N LYS A 133 -10.07 -24.92 16.73
CA LYS A 133 -11.06 -24.84 17.80
C LYS A 133 -12.23 -25.79 17.57
N ALA A 134 -12.76 -25.83 16.35
CA ALA A 134 -13.84 -26.74 15.98
C ALA A 134 -13.40 -28.20 16.17
N LEU A 135 -12.22 -28.57 15.67
CA LEU A 135 -11.67 -29.91 15.86
C LEU A 135 -11.46 -30.26 17.34
N SER A 136 -10.92 -29.35 18.14
CA SER A 136 -10.72 -29.57 19.58
C SER A 136 -12.04 -29.80 20.31
N ALA A 137 -13.12 -29.12 19.89
CA ALA A 137 -14.46 -29.33 20.43
C ALA A 137 -15.05 -30.68 19.99
N ASP A 138 -14.83 -31.10 18.74
CA ASP A 138 -15.25 -32.42 18.26
C ASP A 138 -14.53 -33.54 19.04
N LEU A 139 -13.21 -33.44 19.20
CA LEU A 139 -12.42 -34.41 19.97
C LEU A 139 -12.86 -34.49 21.43
N ALA A 140 -13.19 -33.36 22.05
CA ALA A 140 -13.69 -33.34 23.43
C ALA A 140 -14.99 -34.15 23.60
N LYS A 141 -15.87 -34.13 22.61
CA LYS A 141 -17.12 -34.92 22.61
C LYS A 141 -16.91 -36.41 22.41
N LEU A 142 -15.79 -36.81 21.80
CA LEU A 142 -15.45 -38.21 21.57
C LEU A 142 -14.74 -38.83 22.78
N SER A 143 -14.07 -38.01 23.59
CA SER A 143 -13.32 -38.43 24.77
C SER A 143 -14.09 -38.42 26.09
N GLY A 144 -15.30 -37.86 26.10
CA GLY A 144 -16.15 -37.74 27.30
C GLY A 144 -17.44 -38.53 27.14
#